data_AF-A0A1M6XC72-F1
#
_entry.id   AF-A0A1M6XC72-F1
#
_cell.length_a   1.000
_cell.length_b   1.000
_cell.length_c   1.000
_cell.angle_alpha   90.00
_cell.angle_beta   90.00
_cell.angle_gamma   90.00
#
_symmetry.space_group_name_H-M   'P 1'
#
loop_
_entity.id
_entity.type
_entity.pdbx_description
1 polymer ?
#
loop_
_entity_poly.entity_id
_entity_poly.type
_entity_poly.pdbx_seq_one_letter_code
_entity_poly.pdbx_strand_id
1 'polypeptide(L)'
;MAKTYNFFRYFKDEEQNPFYGKDQDKAMLWDYERGYSFTGDEKFLIEEYHGYIKQYRENDGIPEGFKALLFNRYMKDAYSVSESIPSFKKFYEKYYG
;
A
#
# COMPACT_ATOMS: atom_id res chain seq x y z
N MET A 1 -1.00 -0.59 20.62
CA MET A 1 -1.31 -1.87 19.95
C MET A 1 -1.54 -1.59 18.48
N ALA A 2 -1.00 -2.43 17.59
CA ALA A 2 -1.26 -2.36 16.16
C ALA A 2 -2.73 -2.68 15.87
N LYS A 3 -3.32 -2.08 14.85
CA LYS A 3 -4.66 -2.43 14.37
C LYS A 3 -4.56 -3.42 13.22
N THR A 4 -5.17 -4.59 13.35
CA THR A 4 -5.34 -5.51 12.22
C THR A 4 -6.60 -5.14 11.45
N TYR A 5 -6.48 -4.89 10.15
CA TYR A 5 -7.62 -4.61 9.28
C TYR A 5 -7.93 -5.81 8.39
N ASN A 6 -9.21 -6.01 8.06
CA ASN A 6 -9.66 -7.12 7.22
C ASN A 6 -9.06 -7.11 5.81
N PHE A 7 -8.56 -5.96 5.34
CA PHE A 7 -7.93 -5.83 4.02
C PHE A 7 -6.42 -6.14 4.03
N PHE A 8 -5.80 -6.30 5.20
CA PHE A 8 -4.40 -6.74 5.28
C PHE A 8 -4.30 -8.18 4.81
N ARG A 9 -3.39 -8.44 3.88
CA ARG A 9 -3.17 -9.77 3.30
C ARG A 9 -1.96 -10.48 3.93
N TYR A 10 -0.98 -9.72 4.41
CA TYR A 10 0.33 -10.25 4.83
C TYR A 10 0.60 -10.06 6.31
N PHE A 11 0.35 -8.89 6.88
CA PHE A 11 0.56 -8.60 8.30
C PHE A 11 -0.63 -9.05 9.15
N LYS A 12 -0.38 -9.95 10.12
CA LYS A 12 -1.37 -10.52 11.03
C LYS A 12 -0.98 -10.35 12.50
N ASP A 13 -0.33 -9.23 12.83
CA ASP A 13 0.18 -8.91 14.16
C ASP A 13 1.39 -9.77 14.59
N GLU A 14 2.10 -10.37 13.63
CA GLU A 14 3.34 -11.10 13.95
C GLU A 14 4.46 -10.14 14.39
N GLU A 15 5.30 -10.60 15.30
CA GLU A 15 6.45 -9.82 15.78
C GLU A 15 7.52 -9.64 14.68
N GLN A 16 7.68 -10.65 13.83
CA GLN A 16 8.70 -10.71 12.79
C GLN A 16 8.09 -11.00 11.42
N ASN A 17 8.68 -10.39 10.39
CA ASN A 17 8.25 -10.55 9.01
C ASN A 17 8.54 -11.98 8.50
N PRO A 18 7.52 -12.84 8.27
CA PRO A 18 7.74 -14.25 7.93
C PRO A 18 8.25 -14.45 6.49
N PHE A 19 8.15 -13.41 5.66
CA PHE A 19 8.53 -13.40 4.25
C PHE A 19 9.98 -12.92 4.03
N TYR A 20 10.63 -12.37 5.06
CA TYR A 20 12.01 -11.89 4.96
C TYR A 20 12.96 -13.00 4.49
N GLY A 21 13.77 -12.68 3.47
CA GLY A 21 14.69 -13.65 2.84
C GLY A 21 14.04 -14.74 1.98
N LYS A 22 12.70 -14.77 1.85
CA LYS A 22 11.95 -15.78 1.08
C LYS A 22 11.19 -15.20 -0.11
N ASP A 23 10.51 -14.08 0.11
CA ASP A 23 9.69 -13.40 -0.90
C ASP A 23 9.78 -11.89 -0.64
N GLN A 24 10.59 -11.21 -1.46
CA GLN A 24 10.89 -9.79 -1.27
C GLN A 24 9.65 -8.90 -1.42
N ASP A 25 8.75 -9.25 -2.34
CA ASP A 25 7.53 -8.48 -2.58
C ASP A 25 6.58 -8.62 -1.40
N LYS A 26 6.35 -9.83 -0.90
CA LYS A 26 5.51 -10.04 0.30
C LYS A 26 6.14 -9.48 1.56
N ALA A 27 7.46 -9.55 1.69
CA ALA A 27 8.16 -8.94 2.83
C ALA A 27 7.92 -7.43 2.86
N MET A 28 8.08 -6.76 1.73
CA MET A 28 7.78 -5.34 1.61
C MET A 28 6.31 -5.03 1.92
N LEU A 29 5.36 -5.78 1.35
CA LEU A 29 3.93 -5.56 1.62
C LEU A 29 3.58 -5.75 3.09
N TRP A 30 4.16 -6.75 3.76
CA TRP A 30 4.02 -6.96 5.20
C TRP A 30 4.50 -5.72 5.99
N ASP A 31 5.65 -5.14 5.62
CA ASP A 31 6.18 -3.94 6.29
C ASP A 31 5.26 -2.72 6.12
N TYR A 32 4.64 -2.55 4.94
CA TYR A 32 3.67 -1.47 4.70
C TYR A 32 2.36 -1.66 5.45
N GLU A 33 1.81 -2.87 5.47
CA GLU A 33 0.62 -3.17 6.27
C GLU A 33 0.89 -2.98 7.76
N ARG A 34 2.04 -3.44 8.24
CA ARG A 34 2.48 -3.20 9.62
C ARG A 34 2.63 -1.70 9.91
N GLY A 35 3.30 -0.94 9.05
CA GLY A 35 3.41 0.52 9.21
C GLY A 35 2.04 1.19 9.31
N TYR A 36 1.15 0.89 8.37
CA TYR A 36 -0.22 1.42 8.34
C TYR A 36 -1.04 0.97 9.56
N SER A 37 -0.77 -0.20 10.14
CA SER A 37 -1.42 -0.66 11.38
C SER A 37 -1.16 0.26 12.57
N PHE A 38 -0.03 0.98 12.56
CA PHE A 38 0.36 1.92 13.61
C PHE A 38 0.00 3.36 13.28
N THR A 39 0.18 3.78 12.02
CA THR A 39 -0.01 5.19 11.61
C THR A 39 -1.42 5.48 11.12
N GLY A 40 -2.07 4.51 10.45
CA GLY A 40 -3.34 4.72 9.76
C GLY A 40 -3.21 5.68 8.57
N ASP A 41 -4.30 6.39 8.28
CA ASP A 41 -4.34 7.34 7.18
C ASP A 41 -3.46 8.58 7.45
N GLU A 42 -2.52 8.81 6.55
CA GLU A 42 -1.72 10.04 6.51
C GLU A 42 -2.37 11.06 5.56
N LYS A 43 -3.02 12.08 6.12
CA LYS A 43 -3.79 13.08 5.35
C LYS A 43 -2.98 13.74 4.24
N PHE A 44 -1.72 14.07 4.50
CA PHE A 44 -0.85 14.70 3.52
C PHE A 44 -0.65 13.82 2.27
N LEU A 45 -0.42 12.50 2.45
CA LEU A 45 -0.27 11.56 1.33
C LEU A 45 -1.58 11.41 0.56
N ILE A 46 -2.72 11.39 1.25
CA ILE A 46 -4.03 11.34 0.59
C ILE A 46 -4.21 12.60 -0.27
N GLU A 47 -3.98 13.79 0.28
CA GLU A 47 -4.12 15.05 -0.46
C GLU A 47 -3.20 15.11 -1.68
N GLU A 48 -1.95 14.66 -1.52
CA GLU A 48 -0.96 14.62 -2.61
C GLU A 48 -1.37 13.67 -3.74
N TYR A 49 -1.94 12.51 -3.40
CA TYR A 49 -2.15 11.44 -4.37
C TYR A 49 -3.61 11.17 -4.76
N HIS A 50 -4.58 11.82 -4.12
CA HIS A 50 -6.03 11.63 -4.33
C HIS A 50 -6.41 11.62 -5.82
N GLY A 51 -5.92 12.61 -6.57
CA GLY A 51 -6.21 12.76 -8.00
C GLY A 51 -5.75 11.59 -8.87
N TYR A 52 -4.76 10.81 -8.42
CA TYR A 52 -4.19 9.68 -9.17
C TYR A 52 -4.77 8.34 -8.74
N ILE A 53 -5.20 8.23 -7.48
CA ILE A 53 -5.65 6.96 -6.87
C ILE A 53 -7.17 6.81 -6.81
N LYS A 54 -7.94 7.90 -6.64
CA LYS A 54 -9.38 7.84 -6.31
C LYS A 54 -10.22 7.03 -7.29
N GLN A 55 -9.94 7.16 -8.59
CA GLN A 55 -10.76 6.53 -9.64
C GLN A 55 -10.48 5.04 -9.83
N TYR A 56 -9.43 4.49 -9.21
CA TYR A 56 -9.05 3.09 -9.39
C TYR A 56 -9.50 2.26 -8.19
N ARG A 57 -10.44 1.33 -8.45
CA ARG A 57 -11.00 0.40 -7.46
C ARG A 57 -11.59 1.12 -6.22
N GLU A 58 -12.48 2.09 -6.42
CA GLU A 58 -13.05 2.91 -5.34
C GLU A 58 -13.78 2.08 -4.24
N ASN A 59 -14.32 0.91 -4.59
CA ASN A 59 -15.18 0.09 -3.72
C ASN A 59 -14.61 -1.30 -3.38
N ASP A 60 -13.29 -1.49 -3.42
CA ASP A 60 -12.64 -2.78 -3.10
C ASP A 60 -12.44 -3.05 -1.60
N GLY A 61 -12.90 -2.12 -0.74
CA GLY A 61 -12.76 -2.23 0.71
C GLY A 61 -11.37 -1.87 1.23
N ILE A 62 -10.48 -1.35 0.38
CA ILE A 62 -9.14 -0.89 0.78
C ILE A 62 -9.15 0.63 0.97
N PRO A 63 -8.74 1.14 2.15
CA PRO A 63 -8.72 2.56 2.44
C PRO A 63 -7.87 3.36 1.47
N GLU A 64 -8.32 4.58 1.18
CA GLU A 64 -7.60 5.50 0.30
C GLU A 64 -6.21 5.84 0.83
N GLY A 65 -6.03 6.03 2.14
CA GLY A 65 -4.70 6.30 2.69
C GLY A 65 -3.73 5.14 2.54
N PHE A 66 -4.21 3.89 2.55
CA PHE A 66 -3.35 2.74 2.25
C PHE A 66 -2.95 2.71 0.77
N LYS A 67 -3.88 3.03 -0.15
CA LYS A 67 -3.56 3.20 -1.59
C LYS A 67 -2.53 4.33 -1.80
N ALA A 68 -2.71 5.46 -1.12
CA ALA A 68 -1.78 6.59 -1.16
C ALA A 68 -0.39 6.23 -0.64
N LEU A 69 -0.31 5.48 0.47
CA LEU A 69 0.95 5.00 1.04
C LEU A 69 1.71 4.09 0.06
N LEU A 70 1.02 3.14 -0.57
CA LEU A 70 1.62 2.26 -1.58
C LEU A 70 2.04 3.05 -2.83
N PHE A 71 1.27 4.06 -3.24
CA PHE A 71 1.63 4.89 -4.39
C PHE A 71 2.83 5.81 -4.10
N ASN A 72 2.89 6.40 -2.90
CA ASN A 72 4.03 7.21 -2.44
C ASN A 72 5.36 6.43 -2.52
N ARG A 73 5.33 5.12 -2.23
CA ARG A 73 6.50 4.25 -2.45
C ARG A 73 6.95 4.26 -3.90
N TYR A 74 6.04 4.03 -4.84
CA TYR A 74 6.35 4.03 -6.27
C TYR A 74 6.92 5.38 -6.72
N MET A 75 6.40 6.46 -6.16
CA MET A 75 6.82 7.81 -6.52
C MET A 75 8.24 8.17 -6.07
N LYS A 76 8.80 7.51 -5.04
CA LYS A 76 10.18 7.77 -4.60
C LYS A 76 11.24 7.42 -5.65
N ASP A 77 10.95 6.43 -6.49
CA ASP A 77 11.85 5.96 -7.54
C ASP A 77 11.34 6.31 -8.96
N ALA A 78 10.25 7.07 -9.04
CA ALA A 78 9.59 7.42 -10.30
C ALA A 78 10.19 8.66 -10.97
N TYR A 79 10.36 8.59 -12.29
CA TYR A 79 10.69 9.76 -13.11
C TYR A 79 9.48 10.65 -13.40
N SER A 80 8.27 10.07 -13.44
CA SER A 80 7.03 10.83 -13.61
C SER A 80 5.82 10.12 -12.99
N VAL A 81 4.83 10.92 -12.55
CA VAL A 81 3.56 10.40 -12.02
C VAL A 81 2.79 9.64 -13.10
N SER A 82 2.73 10.18 -14.32
CA SER A 82 1.95 9.60 -15.43
C SER A 82 2.42 8.20 -15.84
N GLU A 83 3.73 7.95 -15.81
CA GLU A 83 4.30 6.62 -16.12
C GLU A 83 4.17 5.65 -14.94
N SER A 84 4.06 6.17 -13.73
CA SER A 84 3.96 5.35 -12.51
C SER A 84 2.56 4.79 -12.30
N ILE A 85 1.52 5.49 -12.78
CA ILE A 85 0.12 5.06 -12.63
C ILE A 85 -0.13 3.66 -13.24
N PRO A 86 0.24 3.36 -14.50
CA PRO A 86 0.03 2.02 -15.06
C PRO A 86 0.74 0.91 -14.28
N SER A 87 1.98 1.17 -13.85
CA SER A 87 2.79 0.23 -13.08
C SER A 87 2.20 -0.03 -11.70
N PHE A 88 1.75 1.03 -11.03
CA PHE A 88 1.05 0.93 -9.76
C PHE A 88 -0.25 0.14 -9.89
N LYS A 89 -1.08 0.40 -10.90
CA LYS A 89 -2.33 -0.36 -11.12
C LYS A 89 -2.06 -1.84 -11.31
N LYS A 90 -1.04 -2.22 -12.10
CA LYS A 90 -0.65 -3.64 -12.27
C LYS A 90 -0.19 -4.28 -10.96
N PHE A 91 0.62 -3.56 -10.19
CA PHE A 91 1.07 -4.01 -8.87
C PHE A 91 -0.11 -4.19 -7.91
N TYR A 92 -0.99 -3.19 -7.85
CA TYR A 92 -2.16 -3.20 -7.01
C TYR A 92 -3.09 -4.36 -7.35
N GLU A 93 -3.39 -4.57 -8.64
CA GLU A 93 -4.19 -5.70 -9.11
C GLU A 93 -3.58 -7.04 -8.70
N LYS A 94 -2.27 -7.21 -8.86
CA LYS A 94 -1.56 -8.46 -8.50
C LYS A 94 -1.70 -8.81 -7.02
N TYR A 95 -1.63 -7.81 -6.14
CA TYR A 95 -1.50 -8.04 -4.70
C TYR A 95 -2.76 -7.75 -3.90
N TYR A 96 -3.62 -6.87 -4.38
CA TYR A 96 -4.81 -6.34 -3.71
C TYR A 96 -6.09 -6.37 -4.57
N GLY A 97 -5.98 -6.70 -5.86
CA GLY A 97 -7.11 -6.89 -6.78
C GLY A 97 -8.03 -8.04 -6.43
#